data_AF-A0A947TKR2-F1
#
_entry.id   AF-A0A947TKR2-F1
#
_cell.length_a   1.000
_cell.length_b   1.000
_cell.length_c   1.000
_cell.angle_alpha   90.00
_cell.angle_beta   90.00
_cell.angle_gamma   90.00
#
_symmetry.space_group_name_H-M   'P 1'
#
loop_
_entity.id
_entity.type
_entity.pdbx_description
1 polymer ?
#
loop_
_entity_poly.entity_id
_entity_poly.type
_entity_poly.pdbx_seq_one_letter_code
_entity_poly.pdbx_strand_id
1 'polypeptide(L)'
;MNKLRSWLVIVVFAIGAALGVVSIIIPPLWIVDVKADESPIFPMVWTGIEGMSGWTLFFLFLSGMFLGVIYPKREPLYGRFLGVIYPKYELLWGISTMSLLPILAFIEMSAVPNSHNVWPIEFVIYGFCTIPGIIGAYIGAFIRKKLIPNRQ
;
A
#
# COMPACT_ATOMS: atom_id res chain seq x y z
N MET A 1 8.74 7.66 -25.89
CA MET A 1 9.20 7.64 -24.48
C MET A 1 8.09 7.66 -23.41
N ASN A 2 6.85 8.12 -23.66
CA ASN A 2 5.81 8.22 -22.61
C ASN A 2 5.09 6.91 -22.24
N LYS A 3 4.95 5.93 -23.17
CA LYS A 3 4.29 4.65 -22.88
C LYS A 3 5.06 3.79 -21.87
N LEU A 4 6.36 3.58 -22.07
CA LEU A 4 7.22 2.82 -21.15
C LEU A 4 7.24 3.43 -19.74
N ARG A 5 7.16 4.77 -19.64
CA ARG A 5 7.09 5.48 -18.36
C ARG A 5 5.81 5.18 -17.60
N SER A 6 4.67 5.11 -18.29
CA SER A 6 3.35 4.87 -17.69
C SER A 6 3.21 3.43 -17.23
N TRP A 7 3.69 2.47 -18.03
CA TRP A 7 3.73 1.05 -17.65
C TRP A 7 4.52 0.80 -16.37
N LEU A 8 5.69 1.45 -16.23
CA LEU A 8 6.47 1.28 -15.00
C LEU A 8 5.68 1.72 -13.77
N VAL A 9 5.00 2.88 -13.81
CA VAL A 9 4.21 3.37 -12.67
C VAL A 9 3.11 2.38 -12.27
N ILE A 10 2.41 1.81 -13.25
CA ILE A 10 1.38 0.79 -13.01
C ILE A 10 1.99 -0.45 -12.35
N VAL A 11 3.14 -0.92 -12.86
CA VAL A 11 3.84 -2.07 -12.30
C VAL A 11 4.29 -1.81 -10.86
N VAL A 12 4.88 -0.64 -10.57
CA VAL A 12 5.27 -0.27 -9.20
C VAL A 12 4.06 -0.23 -8.28
N PHE A 13 2.96 0.35 -8.75
CA PHE A 13 1.73 0.44 -7.97
C PHE A 13 1.17 -0.95 -7.67
N ALA A 14 1.18 -1.86 -8.65
CA ALA A 14 0.76 -3.25 -8.45
C ALA A 14 1.68 -4.00 -7.48
N ILE A 15 2.99 -3.78 -7.54
CA ILE A 15 3.95 -4.34 -6.58
C ILE A 15 3.67 -3.80 -5.19
N GLY A 16 3.42 -2.50 -5.05
CA GLY A 16 3.10 -1.89 -3.76
C GLY A 16 1.81 -2.44 -3.17
N ALA A 17 0.77 -2.61 -3.99
CA ALA A 17 -0.48 -3.26 -3.61
C ALA A 17 -0.26 -4.70 -3.10
N ALA A 18 0.56 -5.49 -3.80
CA ALA A 18 0.89 -6.84 -3.37
C ALA A 18 1.69 -6.86 -2.05
N LEU A 19 2.73 -6.02 -1.93
CA LEU A 19 3.51 -5.87 -0.69
C LEU A 19 2.63 -5.43 0.49
N GLY A 20 1.66 -4.57 0.22
CA GLY A 20 0.62 -4.15 1.13
C GLY A 20 -0.13 -5.33 1.73
N VAL A 21 -0.75 -6.15 0.87
CA VAL A 21 -1.47 -7.35 1.30
C VAL A 21 -0.57 -8.31 2.07
N VAL A 22 0.65 -8.53 1.60
CA VAL A 22 1.65 -9.36 2.31
C VAL A 22 1.93 -8.81 3.72
N SER A 23 2.01 -7.48 3.87
CA SER A 23 2.25 -6.82 5.16
C SER A 23 1.07 -6.96 6.13
N ILE A 24 -0.14 -7.16 5.62
CA ILE A 24 -1.35 -7.41 6.41
C ILE A 24 -1.42 -8.88 6.82
N ILE A 25 -1.09 -9.80 5.91
CA ILE A 25 -1.26 -11.25 6.11
C ILE A 25 -0.15 -11.86 6.98
N ILE A 26 1.12 -11.48 6.74
CA ILE A 26 2.25 -12.17 7.39
C ILE A 26 2.24 -12.02 8.92
N PRO A 27 2.12 -10.81 9.49
CA PRO A 27 2.26 -10.67 10.94
C PRO A 27 1.21 -11.47 11.74
N PRO A 28 -0.07 -11.45 11.39
CA PRO A 28 -1.09 -12.22 12.09
C PRO A 28 -0.85 -13.73 12.02
N LEU A 29 -0.47 -14.24 10.84
CA LEU A 29 -0.30 -15.68 10.62
C LEU A 29 1.01 -16.24 11.20
N TRP A 30 2.09 -15.44 11.27
CA TRP A 30 3.43 -15.94 11.61
C TRP A 30 4.01 -15.36 12.89
N ILE A 31 3.51 -14.21 13.35
CA ILE A 31 4.05 -13.52 14.53
C ILE A 31 3.05 -13.55 15.69
N VAL A 32 1.78 -13.29 15.41
CA VAL A 32 0.70 -13.29 16.42
C VAL A 32 0.08 -14.69 16.56
N ASP A 33 0.27 -15.57 15.57
CA ASP A 33 -0.26 -16.94 15.52
C ASP A 33 -1.80 -16.98 15.65
N VAL A 34 -2.46 -16.10 14.90
CA VAL A 34 -3.93 -16.08 14.83
C VAL A 34 -4.40 -17.26 13.98
N LYS A 35 -5.37 -18.02 14.51
CA LYS A 35 -5.99 -19.11 13.78
C LYS A 35 -6.62 -18.58 12.49
N ALA A 36 -6.33 -19.23 11.36
CA ALA A 36 -6.90 -18.86 10.07
C ALA A 36 -8.43 -18.96 10.12
N ASP A 37 -9.10 -17.89 9.67
CA ASP A 37 -10.54 -17.81 9.60
C ASP A 37 -11.09 -18.51 8.35
N GLU A 38 -12.36 -18.90 8.40
CA GLU A 38 -13.13 -19.53 7.33
C GLU A 38 -13.89 -18.48 6.49
N SER A 39 -13.29 -17.31 6.22
CA SER A 39 -13.92 -16.34 5.31
C SER A 39 -14.15 -16.95 3.92
N PRO A 40 -15.28 -16.64 3.27
CA PRO A 40 -15.76 -17.33 2.09
C PRO A 40 -14.93 -17.09 0.83
N ILE A 41 -14.18 -15.97 0.74
CA ILE A 41 -13.45 -15.61 -0.48
C ILE A 41 -11.96 -15.38 -0.22
N PHE A 42 -11.62 -14.56 0.77
CA PHE A 42 -10.23 -14.19 1.05
C PHE A 42 -9.86 -14.48 2.52
N PRO A 43 -9.86 -15.76 2.95
CA PRO A 43 -9.66 -16.14 4.35
C PRO A 43 -8.35 -15.63 4.95
N MET A 44 -7.26 -15.62 4.16
CA MET A 44 -5.98 -15.08 4.61
C MET A 44 -6.00 -13.56 4.82
N VAL A 45 -6.70 -12.82 3.94
CA VAL A 45 -6.79 -11.36 4.04
C VAL A 45 -7.64 -10.99 5.25
N TRP A 46 -8.75 -11.70 5.45
CA TRP A 46 -9.61 -11.57 6.61
C TRP A 46 -8.87 -11.81 7.92
N THR A 47 -8.17 -12.95 8.03
CA THR A 47 -7.30 -13.27 9.18
C THR A 47 -6.26 -12.17 9.40
N GLY A 48 -5.72 -11.64 8.30
CA GLY A 48 -4.79 -10.52 8.31
C GLY A 48 -5.37 -9.23 8.91
N ILE A 49 -6.63 -8.91 8.60
CA ILE A 49 -7.34 -7.72 9.08
C ILE A 49 -7.72 -7.88 10.56
N GLU A 50 -8.30 -9.02 10.94
CA GLU A 50 -8.71 -9.27 12.33
C GLU A 50 -7.51 -9.34 13.27
N GLY A 51 -6.42 -9.96 12.84
CA GLY A 51 -5.18 -10.07 13.60
C GLY A 51 -4.25 -8.87 13.50
N MET A 52 -4.71 -7.75 12.92
CA MET A 52 -3.89 -6.55 12.75
C MET A 52 -3.23 -6.13 14.06
N SER A 53 -1.91 -5.95 14.02
CA SER A 53 -1.11 -5.57 15.18
C SER A 53 -0.12 -4.47 14.83
N GLY A 54 0.65 -4.00 15.82
CA GLY A 54 1.74 -3.05 15.59
C GLY A 54 2.76 -3.55 14.54
N TRP A 55 2.93 -4.88 14.41
CA TRP A 55 3.77 -5.47 13.37
C TRP A 55 3.24 -5.20 11.97
N THR A 56 1.93 -5.24 11.77
CA THR A 56 1.30 -4.88 10.49
C THR A 56 1.68 -3.46 10.07
N LEU A 57 1.60 -2.50 11.00
CA LEU A 57 1.98 -1.12 10.73
C LEU A 57 3.47 -0.99 10.41
N PHE A 58 4.32 -1.73 11.11
CA PHE A 58 5.77 -1.77 10.85
C PHE A 58 6.09 -2.34 9.47
N PHE A 59 5.43 -3.42 9.05
CA PHE A 59 5.64 -4.01 7.73
C PHE A 59 5.11 -3.10 6.61
N LEU A 60 3.98 -2.43 6.81
CA LEU A 60 3.49 -1.41 5.87
C LEU A 60 4.49 -0.26 5.71
N PHE A 61 5.10 0.18 6.81
CA PHE A 61 6.19 1.14 6.78
C PHE A 61 7.39 0.63 5.98
N LEU A 62 7.84 -0.61 6.22
CA LEU A 62 8.96 -1.21 5.47
C LEU A 62 8.64 -1.34 3.98
N SER A 63 7.43 -1.76 3.62
CA SER A 63 6.94 -1.86 2.25
C SER A 63 6.99 -0.50 1.53
N GLY A 64 6.46 0.54 2.18
CA GLY A 64 6.55 1.90 1.68
C GLY A 64 8.01 2.34 1.49
N MET A 65 8.85 2.10 2.50
CA MET A 65 10.28 2.46 2.47
C MET A 65 11.02 1.76 1.34
N PHE A 66 10.77 0.46 1.13
CA PHE A 66 11.35 -0.31 0.04
C PHE A 66 11.00 0.29 -1.33
N LEU A 67 9.72 0.61 -1.56
CA LEU A 67 9.28 1.27 -2.79
C LEU A 67 9.95 2.64 -2.95
N GLY A 68 10.06 3.41 -1.87
CA GLY A 68 10.74 4.69 -1.83
C GLY A 68 12.24 4.60 -2.16
N VAL A 69 12.93 3.54 -1.73
CA VAL A 69 14.36 3.32 -2.03
C VAL A 69 14.56 2.92 -3.48
N ILE A 70 13.76 1.98 -3.99
CA ILE A 70 14.02 1.35 -5.29
C ILE A 70 13.56 2.22 -6.46
N TYR A 71 12.41 2.88 -6.32
CA TYR A 71 11.81 3.57 -7.45
C TYR A 71 12.23 5.04 -7.50
N PRO A 72 12.98 5.45 -8.54
CA PRO A 72 13.62 6.75 -8.58
C PRO A 72 12.60 7.89 -8.55
N LYS A 73 12.98 9.00 -7.89
CA LYS A 73 12.24 10.26 -7.95
C LYS A 73 12.15 10.67 -9.41
N ARG A 74 10.94 10.63 -9.95
CA ARG A 74 10.65 11.20 -11.26
C ARG A 74 10.07 12.58 -11.05
N GLU A 75 10.36 13.49 -11.98
CA GLU A 75 9.73 14.79 -11.94
C GLU A 75 8.21 14.60 -11.88
N PRO A 76 7.51 15.32 -10.97
CA PRO A 76 6.06 15.29 -10.94
C PRO A 76 5.57 15.55 -12.35
N LEU A 77 4.54 14.81 -12.79
CA LEU A 77 3.90 15.06 -14.07
C LEU A 77 3.26 16.45 -13.98
N TYR A 78 4.03 17.51 -14.22
CA TYR A 78 3.55 18.89 -14.20
C TYR A 78 2.68 19.04 -15.45
N GLY A 79 1.42 18.60 -15.33
CA GLY A 79 0.36 18.94 -16.26
C GLY A 79 0.07 20.43 -16.12
N ARG A 80 0.94 21.26 -16.70
CA ARG A 80 0.82 22.73 -16.78
C ARG A 80 -0.49 23.20 -17.42
N PHE A 81 -1.32 22.27 -17.93
CA PHE A 81 -2.52 22.56 -18.70
C PHE A 81 -3.82 22.59 -17.86
N LEU A 82 -3.86 22.02 -16.64
CA LEU A 82 -5.11 21.89 -15.87
C LEU A 82 -5.03 22.25 -14.37
N GLY A 83 -3.87 22.68 -13.84
CA GLY A 83 -3.75 23.06 -12.42
C GLY A 83 -3.94 21.92 -11.42
N VAL A 84 -4.03 20.65 -11.88
CA VAL A 84 -4.15 19.48 -11.02
C VAL A 84 -2.80 19.20 -10.38
N ILE A 85 -2.73 19.37 -9.06
CA ILE A 85 -1.56 19.03 -8.25
C ILE A 85 -1.47 17.51 -8.19
N TYR A 86 -0.64 16.92 -9.05
CA TYR A 86 -0.36 15.49 -8.96
C TYR A 86 0.39 15.19 -7.65
N PRO A 87 -0.03 14.18 -6.88
CA PRO A 87 0.68 13.77 -5.68
C PRO A 87 2.12 13.38 -6.05
N LYS A 88 3.07 13.71 -5.17
CA LYS A 88 4.46 13.24 -5.29
C LYS A 88 4.46 11.70 -5.39
N TYR A 89 5.36 11.12 -6.19
CA TYR A 89 5.40 9.66 -6.38
C TYR A 89 5.56 8.90 -5.06
N GLU A 90 6.24 9.49 -4.08
CA GLU A 90 6.37 8.94 -2.73
C GLU A 90 5.00 8.75 -2.05
N LEU A 91 4.08 9.69 -2.23
CA LEU A 91 2.71 9.57 -1.73
C LEU A 91 1.95 8.45 -2.48
N LEU A 92 2.12 8.34 -3.80
CA LEU A 92 1.52 7.26 -4.59
C LEU A 92 2.03 5.87 -4.16
N TRP A 93 3.33 5.75 -3.88
CA TRP A 93 3.93 4.50 -3.39
C TRP A 93 3.40 4.13 -2.01
N GLY A 94 3.27 5.09 -1.10
CA GLY A 94 2.63 4.85 0.19
C GLY A 94 1.16 4.46 0.08
N ILE A 95 0.37 5.14 -0.75
CA ILE A 95 -1.04 4.80 -1.00
C ILE A 95 -1.18 3.40 -1.60
N SER A 96 -0.27 3.03 -2.50
CA SER A 96 -0.34 1.72 -3.16
C SER A 96 -0.29 0.56 -2.17
N THR A 97 0.36 0.70 -1.00
CA THR A 97 0.45 -0.39 -0.01
C THR A 97 -0.88 -0.70 0.69
N MET A 98 -1.92 0.11 0.54
CA MET A 98 -3.24 -0.17 1.10
C MET A 98 -4.35 -0.20 0.05
N SER A 99 -4.06 0.16 -1.20
CA SER A 99 -5.09 0.33 -2.23
C SER A 99 -5.83 -0.95 -2.60
N LEU A 100 -5.23 -2.12 -2.37
CA LEU A 100 -5.89 -3.39 -2.70
C LEU A 100 -6.94 -3.80 -1.66
N LEU A 101 -6.78 -3.41 -0.40
CA LEU A 101 -7.71 -3.84 0.66
C LEU A 101 -9.15 -3.35 0.45
N PRO A 102 -9.42 -2.05 0.16
CA PRO A 102 -10.77 -1.61 -0.14
C PRO A 102 -11.38 -2.33 -1.35
N ILE A 103 -10.56 -2.67 -2.35
CA ILE A 103 -11.02 -3.40 -3.54
C ILE A 103 -11.44 -4.83 -3.16
N LEU A 104 -10.62 -5.52 -2.36
CA LEU A 104 -10.93 -6.87 -1.89
C LEU A 104 -12.17 -6.88 -1.00
N ALA A 105 -12.29 -5.89 -0.11
CA ALA A 105 -13.49 -5.71 0.73
C ALA A 105 -14.75 -5.50 -0.13
N PHE A 106 -14.69 -4.67 -1.18
CA PHE A 106 -15.82 -4.49 -2.10
C PHE A 106 -16.19 -5.77 -2.84
N ILE A 107 -15.20 -6.55 -3.29
CA ILE A 107 -15.45 -7.84 -3.95
C ILE A 107 -16.15 -8.79 -2.98
N GLU A 108 -15.69 -8.85 -1.73
CA GLU A 108 -16.26 -9.72 -0.71
C GLU A 108 -17.66 -9.27 -0.30
N MET A 109 -17.91 -7.97 -0.10
CA MET A 109 -19.26 -7.41 0.12
C MET A 109 -20.22 -7.70 -1.04
N SER A 110 -19.72 -7.71 -2.28
CA SER A 110 -20.56 -7.96 -3.46
C SER A 110 -21.03 -9.41 -3.54
N ALA A 111 -20.23 -10.34 -3.01
CA ALA A 111 -20.57 -11.77 -2.99
C ALA A 111 -21.26 -12.20 -1.68
N VAL A 112 -20.90 -11.58 -0.56
CA VAL A 112 -21.45 -11.85 0.78
C VAL A 112 -21.75 -10.50 1.46
N PRO A 113 -22.98 -9.97 1.35
CA PRO A 113 -23.31 -8.61 1.79
C PRO A 113 -23.05 -8.29 3.27
N ASN A 114 -23.02 -9.30 4.14
CA ASN A 114 -22.83 -9.15 5.59
C ASN A 114 -21.42 -9.54 6.07
N SER A 115 -20.43 -9.60 5.18
CA SER A 115 -19.03 -9.85 5.57
C SER A 115 -18.44 -8.63 6.28
N HIS A 116 -18.61 -7.42 5.75
CA HIS A 116 -18.03 -6.19 6.30
C HIS A 116 -19.04 -5.36 7.11
N ASN A 117 -19.45 -5.87 8.28
CA ASN A 117 -20.50 -5.26 9.12
C ASN A 117 -20.08 -3.94 9.79
N VAL A 118 -18.80 -3.61 9.76
CA VAL A 118 -18.22 -2.36 10.29
C VAL A 118 -18.05 -1.28 9.22
N TRP A 119 -18.54 -1.51 8.00
CA TRP A 119 -18.60 -0.49 6.97
C TRP A 119 -19.46 0.70 7.43
N PRO A 120 -19.03 1.97 7.22
CA PRO A 120 -17.86 2.43 6.47
C PRO A 120 -16.60 2.66 7.31
N ILE A 121 -16.64 2.42 8.62
CA ILE A 121 -15.54 2.73 9.56
C ILE A 121 -14.27 1.96 9.19
N GLU A 122 -14.42 0.72 8.70
CA GLU A 122 -13.30 -0.11 8.23
C GLU A 122 -12.43 0.60 7.18
N PHE A 123 -13.04 1.37 6.28
CA PHE A 123 -12.30 2.09 5.24
C PHE A 123 -11.52 3.28 5.81
N VAL A 124 -12.05 3.88 6.89
CA VAL A 124 -11.31 4.91 7.63
C VAL A 124 -10.07 4.29 8.29
N ILE A 125 -10.20 3.08 8.84
CA ILE A 125 -9.06 2.33 9.40
C ILE A 125 -8.02 2.05 8.31
N TYR A 126 -8.44 1.60 7.13
CA TYR A 126 -7.52 1.43 5.99
C TYR A 126 -6.82 2.72 5.59
N GLY A 127 -7.53 3.85 5.65
CA GLY A 127 -6.94 5.19 5.49
C GLY A 127 -5.84 5.46 6.51
N PHE A 128 -6.07 5.19 7.79
CA PHE A 128 -5.04 5.33 8.83
C PHE A 128 -3.87 4.37 8.64
N CYS A 129 -4.11 3.11 8.27
CA CYS A 129 -3.07 2.13 7.96
C CYS A 129 -2.21 2.50 6.75
N THR A 130 -2.68 3.41 5.91
CA THR A 130 -1.89 3.94 4.79
C THR A 130 -0.76 4.87 5.26
N ILE A 131 -0.92 5.51 6.43
CA ILE A 131 0.04 6.51 6.94
C ILE A 131 1.45 5.93 7.12
N PRO A 132 1.66 4.77 7.78
CA PRO A 132 2.98 4.13 7.86
C PRO A 132 3.64 3.92 6.49
N GLY A 133 2.89 3.44 5.49
CA GLY A 133 3.39 3.23 4.13
C GLY A 133 3.84 4.52 3.46
N ILE A 134 3.08 5.61 3.64
CA ILE A 134 3.46 6.95 3.17
C ILE A 134 4.75 7.42 3.84
N ILE A 135 4.82 7.35 5.17
CA ILE A 135 6.02 7.77 5.91
C ILE A 135 7.24 6.96 5.44
N GLY A 136 7.08 5.65 5.32
CA GLY A 136 8.10 4.75 4.78
C GLY A 136 8.60 5.22 3.42
N ALA A 137 7.70 5.44 2.46
CA ALA A 137 8.05 5.86 1.10
C ALA A 137 8.86 7.17 1.06
N TYR A 138 8.49 8.15 1.88
CA TYR A 138 9.25 9.40 2.00
C TYR A 138 10.64 9.18 2.59
N ILE A 139 10.76 8.36 3.64
CA ILE A 139 12.07 8.02 4.25
C ILE A 139 12.94 7.25 3.25
N GLY A 140 12.38 6.27 2.56
CA GLY A 140 13.10 5.49 1.55
C GLY A 140 13.64 6.37 0.40
N ALA A 141 12.80 7.30 -0.08
CA ALA A 141 13.22 8.26 -1.09
C ALA A 141 14.33 9.20 -0.59
N PHE A 142 14.28 9.60 0.68
CA PHE A 142 15.33 10.38 1.33
C PHE A 142 16.64 9.60 1.45
N ILE A 143 16.59 8.34 1.89
CA ILE A 143 17.75 7.44 1.98
C ILE A 143 18.40 7.28 0.60
N ARG A 144 17.60 6.97 -0.43
CA ARG A 144 18.11 6.85 -1.80
C ARG A 144 18.83 8.12 -2.25
N LYS A 145 18.28 9.31 -1.97
CA LYS A 145 18.91 10.58 -2.34
C LYS A 145 20.30 10.75 -1.71
N LYS A 146 20.51 10.22 -0.50
CA LYS A 146 21.83 10.23 0.17
C LYS A 146 22.77 9.16 -0.38
N LEU A 147 22.28 7.95 -0.63
CA LEU A 147 23.09 6.80 -1.08
C LEU A 147 23.46 6.86 -2.56
N ILE A 148 22.57 7.40 -3.38
CA ILE A 148 22.76 7.63 -4.80
C ILE A 148 22.60 9.14 -5.01
N PRO A 149 23.60 9.96 -4.63
CA PRO A 149 23.60 11.35 -5.02
C PRO A 149 23.57 11.38 -6.55
N ASN A 150 22.60 12.05 -7.14
CA ASN A 150 22.64 12.35 -8.57
C ASN A 150 24.02 12.98 -8.84
N ARG A 151 24.90 12.27 -9.55
CA ARG A 151 26.03 12.93 -10.21
C ARG A 151 25.38 13.90 -11.18
N GLN A 152 25.46 15.20 -10.85
CA GLN A 152 25.13 16.27 -11.80
C GLN A 152 26.04 16.16 -13.01
#